data_AF-A0A9N8DZ79-F1
#
_entry.id   AF-A0A9N8DZ79-F1
#
_cell.length_a   1.000
_cell.length_b   1.000
_cell.length_c   1.000
_cell.angle_alpha   90.00
_cell.angle_beta   90.00
_cell.angle_gamma   90.00
#
_symmetry.space_group_name_H-M   'P 1'
#
loop_
_entity.id
_entity.type
_entity.pdbx_description
1 polymer ?
#
loop_
_entity_poly.entity_id
_entity_poly.type
_entity_poly.pdbx_seq_one_letter_code
_entity_poly.pdbx_strand_id
1 'polypeptide(L)'
;MGSTRAQQADDSTSIAVTPTLTQCFGAMVQMNFGYNQRDRFPEFFREDSTMSYARAGTYQGLDEITEYVDFIQAGYSAFVEESDGTKDVEFRGIGPNGTCEFRILHNSWFTIGNENSRGGSYNATLITVLEMDPVENYITKVFYQYPDAFAQAIFDISLNDDRTRRYVCKTMRDSCPATWALNQEVFAEVNVVMSKTGNDTDSDLLACMEALKGLPTLTDGVYADGNSQACRALHAQFAGTNNHHCAHVSLVPQPDPNGVIKCQESKHIEVSDYFTEEDLQKYDAYVQASTNRVDYPSGFRLVSLEDGDDSSDGLQASSAFVAPSLSYWSWFWNHCPCLIALLAGLA
;
A
#
# COMPACT_ATOMS: atom_id res chain seq x y z
N MET A 1 18.90 -38.47 42.87
CA MET A 1 20.04 -38.68 41.94
C MET A 1 19.47 -38.76 40.54
N GLY A 2 19.58 -37.69 39.76
CA GLY A 2 19.05 -37.61 38.40
C GLY A 2 19.73 -36.44 37.69
N SER A 3 20.45 -36.76 36.62
CA SER A 3 21.51 -35.98 35.99
C SER A 3 21.00 -34.73 35.25
N THR A 4 21.49 -33.55 35.65
CA THR A 4 21.42 -32.30 34.89
C THR A 4 22.45 -32.33 33.76
N ARG A 5 21.99 -32.56 32.54
CA ARG A 5 22.82 -32.47 31.31
C ARG A 5 22.90 -31.00 30.92
N ALA A 6 24.03 -30.35 31.19
CA ALA A 6 24.33 -29.02 30.70
C ALA A 6 24.38 -29.04 29.17
N GLN A 7 23.50 -28.28 28.52
CA GLN A 7 23.62 -27.97 27.09
C GLN A 7 24.87 -27.10 26.92
N GLN A 8 25.89 -27.68 26.31
CA GLN A 8 27.03 -26.95 25.78
C GLN A 8 26.49 -26.06 24.66
N ALA A 9 26.47 -24.74 24.90
CA ALA A 9 26.26 -23.76 23.84
C ALA A 9 27.47 -23.86 22.91
N ASP A 10 27.25 -24.40 21.71
CA ASP A 10 28.25 -24.47 20.66
C ASP A 10 28.39 -23.06 20.09
N ASP A 11 29.40 -22.34 20.59
CA ASP A 11 29.77 -20.98 20.19
C ASP A 11 30.45 -21.01 18.81
N SER A 12 29.76 -21.57 17.83
CA SER A 12 30.18 -21.53 16.44
C SER A 12 29.88 -20.13 15.90
N THR A 13 30.82 -19.21 16.11
CA THR A 13 30.91 -17.97 15.34
C THR A 13 31.01 -18.33 13.86
N SER A 14 29.87 -18.40 13.18
CA SER A 14 29.84 -18.49 11.72
C SER A 14 30.48 -17.21 11.20
N ILE A 15 31.61 -17.35 10.50
CA ILE A 15 32.20 -16.22 9.78
C ILE A 15 31.22 -15.90 8.66
N ALA A 16 30.51 -14.77 8.77
CA ALA A 16 29.61 -14.30 7.74
C ALA A 16 30.41 -14.11 6.44
N VAL A 17 30.18 -15.00 5.47
CA VAL A 17 30.79 -14.89 4.15
C VAL A 17 30.05 -13.79 3.41
N THR A 18 30.72 -12.67 3.16
CA THR A 18 30.16 -11.61 2.31
C THR A 18 29.92 -12.18 0.91
N PRO A 19 28.69 -12.12 0.37
CA PRO A 19 28.42 -12.61 -0.97
C PRO A 19 29.20 -11.80 -2.01
N THR A 20 29.30 -12.34 -3.21
CA THR A 20 29.82 -11.64 -4.39
C THR A 20 28.68 -11.10 -5.23
N LEU A 21 28.97 -10.10 -6.08
CA LEU A 21 28.02 -9.59 -7.07
C LEU A 21 27.38 -10.71 -7.91
N THR A 22 28.21 -11.67 -8.36
CA THR A 22 27.75 -12.81 -9.15
C THR A 22 26.79 -13.71 -8.38
N GLN A 23 27.02 -13.92 -7.08
CA GLN A 23 26.10 -14.68 -6.23
C GLN A 23 24.75 -13.95 -6.08
N CYS A 24 24.77 -12.63 -5.88
CA CYS A 24 23.55 -11.84 -5.80
C CYS A 24 22.71 -11.93 -7.07
N PHE A 25 23.31 -11.67 -8.23
CA PHE A 25 22.58 -11.76 -9.50
C PHE A 25 22.15 -13.19 -9.83
N GLY A 26 23.01 -14.18 -9.53
CA GLY A 26 22.69 -15.60 -9.71
C GLY A 26 21.45 -16.00 -8.91
N ALA A 27 21.39 -15.61 -7.63
CA ALA A 27 20.27 -15.89 -6.77
C ALA A 27 18.97 -15.19 -7.24
N MET A 28 19.03 -13.89 -7.60
CA MET A 28 17.88 -13.15 -8.11
C MET A 28 17.30 -13.78 -9.40
N VAL A 29 18.18 -14.18 -10.34
CA VAL A 29 17.77 -14.87 -11.57
C VAL A 29 17.19 -16.26 -11.28
N GLN A 30 17.81 -17.01 -10.37
CA GLN A 30 17.34 -18.35 -9.99
C GLN A 30 15.97 -18.32 -9.32
N MET A 31 15.73 -17.32 -8.45
CA MET A 31 14.44 -17.13 -7.80
C MET A 31 13.33 -16.89 -8.84
N ASN A 32 13.64 -16.12 -9.89
CA ASN A 32 12.69 -15.71 -10.92
C ASN A 32 11.40 -15.15 -10.31
N PHE A 33 11.57 -14.28 -9.30
CA PHE A 33 10.47 -13.73 -8.52
C PHE A 33 9.51 -12.90 -9.37
N GLY A 34 8.22 -13.14 -9.18
CA GLY A 34 7.13 -12.33 -9.70
C GLY A 34 5.94 -12.35 -8.77
N TYR A 35 5.32 -11.19 -8.54
CA TYR A 35 4.13 -11.07 -7.70
C TYR A 35 2.96 -11.93 -8.19
N ASN A 36 2.89 -12.21 -9.51
CA ASN A 36 1.86 -13.06 -10.09
C ASN A 36 2.08 -14.57 -9.88
N GLN A 37 3.17 -14.99 -9.24
CA GLN A 37 3.49 -16.39 -8.97
C GLN A 37 3.09 -16.78 -7.55
N ARG A 38 1.83 -16.55 -7.22
CA ARG A 38 1.26 -16.70 -5.88
C ARG A 38 1.57 -18.07 -5.25
N ASP A 39 1.43 -19.15 -6.02
CA ASP A 39 1.70 -20.53 -5.59
C ASP A 39 3.17 -20.78 -5.18
N ARG A 40 4.09 -19.92 -5.63
CA ARG A 40 5.53 -20.01 -5.32
C ARG A 40 5.95 -19.13 -4.15
N PHE A 41 5.04 -18.38 -3.52
CA PHE A 41 5.39 -17.53 -2.37
C PHE A 41 6.09 -18.27 -1.22
N PRO A 42 5.76 -19.54 -0.90
CA PRO A 42 6.53 -20.31 0.09
C PRO A 42 8.00 -20.56 -0.29
N GLU A 43 8.37 -20.43 -1.57
CA GLU A 43 9.76 -20.48 -2.03
C GLU A 43 10.48 -19.13 -1.83
N PHE A 44 9.73 -18.02 -1.84
CA PHE A 44 10.27 -16.66 -1.83
C PHE A 44 10.30 -16.03 -0.45
N PHE A 45 9.33 -16.36 0.41
CA PHE A 45 9.13 -15.74 1.71
C PHE A 45 9.16 -16.77 2.82
N ARG A 46 9.58 -16.32 3.99
CA ARG A 46 9.70 -17.07 5.24
C ARG A 46 9.02 -16.27 6.37
N GLU A 47 8.92 -16.88 7.56
CA GLU A 47 8.31 -16.24 8.75
C GLU A 47 9.02 -14.96 9.22
N ASP A 48 10.30 -14.81 8.90
CA ASP A 48 11.11 -13.62 9.18
C ASP A 48 11.14 -12.62 8.02
N SER A 49 10.47 -12.91 6.92
CA SER A 49 10.34 -11.99 5.79
C SER A 49 9.39 -10.85 6.13
N THR A 50 9.67 -9.66 5.60
CA THR A 50 8.79 -8.50 5.79
C THR A 50 8.48 -7.82 4.45
N MET A 51 7.27 -7.30 4.35
CA MET A 51 6.85 -6.44 3.25
C MET A 51 6.25 -5.17 3.84
N SER A 52 6.74 -3.99 3.45
CA SER A 52 6.23 -2.73 3.99
C SER A 52 5.86 -1.73 2.90
N TYR A 53 4.82 -0.97 3.22
CA TYR A 53 4.38 0.21 2.48
C TYR A 53 4.10 1.32 3.45
N ALA A 54 4.76 2.45 3.24
CA ALA A 54 4.71 3.61 4.11
C ALA A 54 3.27 4.03 4.46
N ARG A 55 2.31 3.84 3.55
CA ARG A 55 0.91 4.27 3.77
C ARG A 55 -0.02 3.19 4.34
N ALA A 56 0.37 1.90 4.37
CA ALA A 56 -0.52 0.82 4.86
C ALA A 56 0.09 -0.02 6.00
N GLY A 57 1.41 0.06 6.23
CA GLY A 57 2.09 -0.63 7.32
C GLY A 57 3.09 -1.68 6.85
N THR A 58 3.38 -2.62 7.75
CA THR A 58 4.32 -3.73 7.56
C THR A 58 3.58 -5.04 7.78
N TYR A 59 3.80 -5.98 6.86
CA TYR A 59 3.29 -7.34 6.84
C TYR A 59 4.47 -8.29 7.07
N GLN A 60 4.34 -9.21 8.01
CA GLN A 60 5.41 -10.13 8.39
C GLN A 60 5.01 -11.58 8.17
N GLY A 61 5.94 -12.36 7.64
CA GLY A 61 5.73 -13.78 7.39
C GLY A 61 4.99 -14.05 6.08
N LEU A 62 4.94 -15.32 5.70
CA LEU A 62 4.37 -15.75 4.42
C LEU A 62 2.89 -15.37 4.30
N ASP A 63 2.11 -15.56 5.37
CA ASP A 63 0.65 -15.40 5.35
C ASP A 63 0.25 -13.91 5.23
N GLU A 64 0.82 -13.01 6.03
CA GLU A 64 0.47 -11.59 5.95
C GLU A 64 0.95 -10.95 4.64
N ILE A 65 2.12 -11.35 4.13
CA ILE A 65 2.65 -10.89 2.84
C ILE A 65 1.73 -11.35 1.70
N THR A 66 1.34 -12.62 1.75
CA THR A 66 0.38 -13.24 0.84
C THR A 66 -0.92 -12.45 0.78
N GLU A 67 -1.52 -12.16 1.94
CA GLU A 67 -2.80 -11.45 2.01
C GLU A 67 -2.67 -10.07 1.40
N TYR A 68 -1.60 -9.35 1.73
CA TYR A 68 -1.35 -8.04 1.13
C TYR A 68 -1.25 -8.11 -0.40
N VAL A 69 -0.51 -9.08 -0.95
CA VAL A 69 -0.40 -9.19 -2.41
C VAL A 69 -1.74 -9.58 -3.04
N ASP A 70 -2.53 -10.44 -2.39
CA ASP A 70 -3.87 -10.81 -2.87
C ASP A 70 -4.81 -9.58 -2.97
N PHE A 71 -4.61 -8.54 -2.16
CA PHE A 71 -5.36 -7.28 -2.29
C PHE A 71 -5.00 -6.48 -3.56
N ILE A 72 -3.73 -6.48 -3.96
CA ILE A 72 -3.26 -5.69 -5.11
C ILE A 72 -3.20 -6.49 -6.41
N GLN A 73 -3.41 -7.81 -6.37
CA GLN A 73 -3.29 -8.69 -7.52
C GLN A 73 -4.65 -9.02 -8.16
N ALA A 74 -4.68 -8.89 -9.49
CA ALA A 74 -5.79 -9.33 -10.32
C ALA A 74 -6.16 -10.81 -10.09
N GLY A 75 -7.46 -11.10 -10.01
CA GLY A 75 -8.00 -12.45 -9.81
C GLY A 75 -8.09 -12.90 -8.35
N TYR A 76 -7.44 -12.19 -7.42
CA TYR A 76 -7.58 -12.40 -5.98
C TYR A 76 -8.29 -11.24 -5.30
N SER A 77 -8.02 -10.02 -5.75
CA SER A 77 -8.61 -8.79 -5.23
C SER A 77 -10.10 -8.65 -5.56
N ALA A 78 -10.90 -8.15 -4.61
CA ALA A 78 -12.27 -7.71 -4.89
C ALA A 78 -12.36 -6.38 -5.66
N PHE A 79 -11.23 -5.69 -5.84
CA PHE A 79 -11.15 -4.36 -6.45
C PHE A 79 -10.29 -4.34 -7.70
N VAL A 80 -9.19 -5.09 -7.75
CA VAL A 80 -8.26 -5.09 -8.89
C VAL A 80 -8.66 -6.19 -9.88
N GLU A 81 -9.03 -5.79 -11.10
CA GLU A 81 -9.38 -6.72 -12.19
C GLU A 81 -8.18 -7.08 -13.05
N GLU A 82 -7.28 -6.13 -13.29
CA GLU A 82 -6.11 -6.32 -14.15
C GLU A 82 -4.93 -5.51 -13.61
N SER A 83 -3.74 -6.09 -13.71
CA SER A 83 -2.48 -5.39 -13.46
C SER A 83 -1.40 -5.92 -14.39
N ASP A 84 -0.69 -5.03 -15.08
CA ASP A 84 0.48 -5.36 -15.90
C ASP A 84 1.54 -4.27 -15.76
N GLY A 85 2.78 -4.52 -16.16
CA GLY A 85 3.80 -3.50 -16.10
C GLY A 85 5.16 -3.89 -16.65
N THR A 86 6.02 -2.89 -16.75
CA THR A 86 7.44 -3.06 -17.07
C THR A 86 8.29 -2.71 -15.86
N LYS A 87 9.40 -3.41 -15.68
CA LYS A 87 10.32 -3.19 -14.55
C LYS A 87 11.77 -3.08 -15.00
N ASP A 88 12.49 -2.17 -14.37
CA ASP A 88 13.92 -2.01 -14.44
C ASP A 88 14.51 -2.40 -13.09
N VAL A 89 15.46 -3.35 -13.09
CA VAL A 89 16.08 -3.88 -11.88
C VAL A 89 17.54 -3.42 -11.83
N GLU A 90 17.91 -2.73 -10.76
CA GLU A 90 19.25 -2.23 -10.50
C GLU A 90 19.79 -2.86 -9.21
N PHE A 91 21.02 -3.37 -9.25
CA PHE A 91 21.70 -3.84 -8.05
C PHE A 91 22.22 -2.65 -7.26
N ARG A 92 21.81 -2.52 -6.00
CA ARG A 92 22.22 -1.44 -5.11
C ARG A 92 23.52 -1.75 -4.40
N GLY A 93 23.73 -3.00 -4.02
CA GLY A 93 24.88 -3.39 -3.22
C GLY A 93 24.62 -4.61 -2.35
N ILE A 94 25.56 -4.84 -1.44
CA ILE A 94 25.49 -5.88 -0.43
C ILE A 94 25.30 -5.18 0.90
N GLY A 95 24.18 -5.46 1.56
CA GLY A 95 23.86 -4.93 2.87
C GLY A 95 24.81 -5.44 3.96
N PRO A 96 24.81 -4.82 5.16
CA PRO A 96 25.73 -5.16 6.24
C PRO A 96 25.59 -6.61 6.75
N ASN A 97 24.42 -7.22 6.56
CA ASN A 97 24.13 -8.60 6.95
C ASN A 97 24.44 -9.61 5.85
N GLY A 98 25.08 -9.18 4.76
CA GLY A 98 25.33 -10.04 3.60
C GLY A 98 24.09 -10.29 2.73
N THR A 99 23.04 -9.49 2.88
CA THR A 99 21.89 -9.50 1.97
C THR A 99 22.23 -8.79 0.66
N CYS A 100 21.64 -9.23 -0.44
CA CYS A 100 21.73 -8.54 -1.72
C CYS A 100 20.57 -7.56 -1.85
N GLU A 101 20.88 -6.31 -2.17
CA GLU A 101 19.90 -5.24 -2.27
C GLU A 101 19.66 -4.86 -3.73
N PHE A 102 18.39 -4.82 -4.12
CA PHE A 102 17.96 -4.45 -5.46
C PHE A 102 16.96 -3.30 -5.39
N ARG A 103 17.09 -2.35 -6.31
CA ARG A 103 16.10 -1.31 -6.60
C ARG A 103 15.35 -1.73 -7.85
N ILE A 104 14.03 -1.73 -7.78
CA ILE A 104 13.15 -2.08 -8.87
C ILE A 104 12.27 -0.88 -9.15
N LEU A 105 12.46 -0.26 -10.31
CA LEU A 105 11.63 0.84 -10.80
C LEU A 105 10.63 0.25 -11.78
N HIS A 106 9.34 0.51 -11.60
CA HIS A 106 8.34 -0.11 -12.45
C HIS A 106 7.23 0.84 -12.85
N ASN A 107 6.77 0.69 -14.09
CA ASN A 107 5.57 1.34 -14.60
C ASN A 107 4.48 0.27 -14.67
N SER A 108 3.44 0.44 -13.88
CA SER A 108 2.31 -0.48 -13.81
C SER A 108 1.03 0.18 -14.34
N TRP A 109 0.26 -0.60 -15.07
CA TRP A 109 -1.13 -0.37 -15.40
C TRP A 109 -2.00 -1.12 -14.39
N PHE A 110 -3.00 -0.46 -13.84
CA PHE A 110 -4.00 -1.06 -12.94
C PHE A 110 -5.40 -0.79 -13.48
N THR A 111 -6.24 -1.82 -13.51
CA THR A 111 -7.68 -1.70 -13.73
C THR A 111 -8.41 -2.04 -12.45
N ILE A 112 -9.15 -1.07 -11.93
CA ILE A 112 -10.07 -1.24 -10.81
C ILE A 112 -11.44 -1.62 -11.38
N GLY A 113 -12.01 -2.70 -10.85
CA GLY A 113 -13.31 -3.22 -11.25
C GLY A 113 -14.48 -2.40 -10.75
N ASN A 114 -15.63 -2.62 -11.36
CA ASN A 114 -16.84 -1.85 -11.05
C ASN A 114 -17.85 -2.59 -10.15
N GLU A 115 -17.54 -3.82 -9.73
CA GLU A 115 -18.41 -4.62 -8.87
C GLU A 115 -18.50 -4.03 -7.45
N ASN A 116 -17.34 -3.77 -6.84
CA ASN A 116 -17.24 -3.30 -5.45
C ASN A 116 -16.65 -1.88 -5.33
N SER A 117 -16.49 -1.18 -6.44
CA SER A 117 -15.84 0.14 -6.50
C SER A 117 -16.26 0.91 -7.75
N ARG A 118 -15.87 2.18 -7.83
CA ARG A 118 -15.90 2.94 -9.08
C ARG A 118 -14.77 2.49 -9.99
N GLY A 119 -15.16 1.86 -11.09
CA GLY A 119 -14.23 1.31 -12.05
C GLY A 119 -13.34 2.39 -12.67
N GLY A 120 -12.10 2.03 -13.00
CA GLY A 120 -11.15 2.97 -13.58
C GLY A 120 -9.84 2.32 -13.96
N SER A 121 -9.10 2.95 -14.86
CA SER A 121 -7.78 2.49 -15.26
C SER A 121 -6.72 3.55 -14.99
N TYR A 122 -5.57 3.08 -14.54
CA TYR A 122 -4.53 3.90 -13.95
C TYR A 122 -3.15 3.47 -14.45
N ASN A 123 -2.28 4.43 -14.74
CA ASN A 123 -0.85 4.18 -14.85
C ASN A 123 -0.14 4.80 -13.65
N ALA A 124 0.77 4.05 -13.03
CA ALA A 124 1.61 4.55 -11.96
C ALA A 124 3.05 4.06 -12.12
N THR A 125 3.99 4.91 -11.76
CA THR A 125 5.39 4.57 -11.59
C THR A 125 5.65 4.34 -10.12
N LEU A 126 6.30 3.25 -9.78
CA LEU A 126 6.61 2.87 -8.42
C LEU A 126 8.09 2.57 -8.25
N ILE A 127 8.52 2.59 -7.00
CA ILE A 127 9.83 2.10 -6.59
C ILE A 127 9.66 0.98 -5.57
N THR A 128 10.50 -0.05 -5.71
CA THR A 128 10.64 -1.13 -4.74
C THR A 128 12.11 -1.31 -4.39
N VAL A 129 12.40 -1.50 -3.12
CA VAL A 129 13.67 -2.02 -2.63
C VAL A 129 13.44 -3.45 -2.16
N LEU A 130 14.20 -4.38 -2.69
CA LEU A 130 14.15 -5.80 -2.35
C LEU A 130 15.48 -6.20 -1.73
N GLU A 131 15.43 -6.73 -0.51
CA GLU A 131 16.55 -7.39 0.15
C GLU A 131 16.35 -8.90 0.07
N MET A 132 17.40 -9.62 -0.31
CA MET A 132 17.37 -11.09 -0.33
C MET A 132 18.61 -11.71 0.29
N ASP A 133 18.45 -12.89 0.88
CA ASP A 133 19.56 -13.73 1.30
C ASP A 133 20.03 -14.56 0.09
N PRO A 134 21.26 -14.37 -0.41
CA PRO A 134 21.75 -15.09 -1.59
C PRO A 134 22.21 -16.53 -1.30
N VAL A 135 22.42 -16.90 -0.03
CA VAL A 135 22.85 -18.25 0.38
C VAL A 135 21.62 -19.13 0.51
N GLU A 136 20.64 -18.63 1.25
CA GLU A 136 19.38 -19.31 1.53
C GLU A 136 18.33 -19.10 0.43
N ASN A 137 18.59 -18.17 -0.49
CA ASN A 137 17.81 -17.87 -1.70
C ASN A 137 16.33 -17.54 -1.41
N TYR A 138 16.08 -16.61 -0.49
CA TYR A 138 14.75 -16.07 -0.18
C TYR A 138 14.79 -14.56 0.00
N ILE A 139 13.64 -13.91 -0.11
CA ILE A 139 13.46 -12.47 0.07
C ILE A 139 13.30 -12.18 1.56
N THR A 140 14.22 -11.41 2.13
CA THR A 140 14.15 -11.01 3.54
C THR A 140 13.25 -9.79 3.73
N LYS A 141 13.32 -8.81 2.81
CA LYS A 141 12.51 -7.59 2.90
C LYS A 141 12.07 -7.09 1.53
N VAL A 142 10.87 -6.53 1.50
CA VAL A 142 10.34 -5.75 0.39
C VAL A 142 9.82 -4.42 0.93
N PHE A 143 10.33 -3.32 0.39
CA PHE A 143 9.76 -1.99 0.60
C PHE A 143 9.25 -1.50 -0.74
N TYR A 144 7.99 -1.14 -0.86
CA TYR A 144 7.48 -0.52 -2.07
C TYR A 144 6.75 0.78 -1.75
N GLN A 145 6.80 1.70 -2.71
CA GLN A 145 6.15 2.99 -2.63
C GLN A 145 5.40 3.28 -3.93
N TYR A 146 4.14 3.66 -3.76
CA TYR A 146 3.33 4.29 -4.78
C TYR A 146 3.50 5.81 -4.74
N PRO A 147 3.29 6.54 -5.84
CA PRO A 147 3.12 7.98 -5.76
C PRO A 147 1.89 8.31 -4.90
N ASP A 148 1.99 9.33 -4.03
CA ASP A 148 0.88 9.71 -3.15
C ASP A 148 -0.39 10.05 -3.95
N ALA A 149 -0.23 10.70 -5.10
CA ALA A 149 -1.34 11.03 -6.00
C ALA A 149 -2.04 9.77 -6.56
N PHE A 150 -1.32 8.66 -6.75
CA PHE A 150 -1.93 7.39 -7.14
C PHE A 150 -2.72 6.78 -6.00
N ALA A 151 -2.14 6.72 -4.79
CA ALA A 151 -2.84 6.21 -3.62
C ALA A 151 -4.12 7.01 -3.33
N GLN A 152 -4.04 8.35 -3.39
CA GLN A 152 -5.19 9.23 -3.32
C GLN A 152 -6.21 8.94 -4.41
N ALA A 153 -5.80 8.80 -5.68
CA ALA A 153 -6.75 8.49 -6.74
C ALA A 153 -7.49 7.17 -6.50
N ILE A 154 -6.79 6.11 -6.09
CA ILE A 154 -7.41 4.82 -5.79
C ILE A 154 -8.40 4.95 -4.63
N PHE A 155 -7.99 5.54 -3.51
CA PHE A 155 -8.83 5.57 -2.31
C PHE A 155 -9.91 6.66 -2.37
N ASP A 156 -9.62 7.87 -2.86
CA ASP A 156 -10.55 9.00 -2.91
C ASP A 156 -11.50 8.99 -4.11
N ILE A 157 -11.14 8.34 -5.21
CA ILE A 157 -11.95 8.33 -6.45
C ILE A 157 -12.57 6.96 -6.69
N SER A 158 -11.75 5.90 -6.66
CA SER A 158 -12.24 4.54 -6.99
C SER A 158 -12.91 3.85 -5.81
N LEU A 159 -12.37 3.95 -4.60
CA LEU A 159 -12.85 3.20 -3.42
C LEU A 159 -13.70 4.03 -2.46
N ASN A 160 -13.91 5.32 -2.74
CA ASN A 160 -14.75 6.22 -1.93
C ASN A 160 -16.16 6.34 -2.50
N ASP A 161 -16.79 5.20 -2.80
CA ASP A 161 -18.17 5.16 -3.29
C ASP A 161 -19.04 4.15 -2.51
N ASP A 162 -20.34 4.22 -2.74
CA ASP A 162 -21.32 3.42 -2.00
C ASP A 162 -21.20 1.92 -2.27
N ARG A 163 -20.64 1.48 -3.41
CA ARG A 163 -20.33 0.06 -3.66
C ARG A 163 -19.27 -0.43 -2.70
N THR A 164 -18.18 0.32 -2.53
CA THR A 164 -17.11 -0.06 -1.59
C THR A 164 -17.60 -0.04 -0.16
N ARG A 165 -18.34 0.99 0.26
CA ARG A 165 -18.91 1.03 1.63
C ARG A 165 -19.88 -0.11 1.86
N ARG A 166 -20.74 -0.43 0.89
CA ARG A 166 -21.64 -1.58 0.95
C ARG A 166 -20.86 -2.89 1.06
N TYR A 167 -19.78 -3.05 0.30
CA TYR A 167 -18.89 -4.20 0.39
C TYR A 167 -18.30 -4.35 1.80
N VAL A 168 -17.70 -3.30 2.36
CA VAL A 168 -17.15 -3.29 3.73
C VAL A 168 -18.21 -3.67 4.76
N CYS A 169 -19.39 -3.05 4.71
CA CYS A 169 -20.46 -3.31 5.67
C CYS A 169 -21.03 -4.73 5.55
N LYS A 170 -21.16 -5.27 4.33
CA LYS A 170 -21.56 -6.66 4.12
C LYS A 170 -20.52 -7.62 4.68
N THR A 171 -19.24 -7.40 4.41
CA THR A 171 -18.16 -8.22 5.01
C THR A 171 -18.24 -8.17 6.54
N MET A 172 -18.39 -6.97 7.12
CA MET A 172 -18.50 -6.82 8.57
C MET A 172 -19.70 -7.62 9.13
N ARG A 173 -20.87 -7.52 8.50
CA ARG A 173 -22.09 -8.21 8.92
C ARG A 173 -22.00 -9.73 8.76
N ASP A 174 -21.53 -10.18 7.60
CA ASP A 174 -21.65 -11.57 7.15
C ASP A 174 -20.45 -12.43 7.61
N SER A 175 -19.23 -11.88 7.56
CA SER A 175 -18.00 -12.58 7.95
C SER A 175 -17.54 -12.27 9.38
N CYS A 176 -17.95 -11.12 9.93
CA CYS A 176 -17.48 -10.62 11.24
C CYS A 176 -18.62 -10.27 12.21
N PRO A 177 -19.55 -11.18 12.53
CA PRO A 177 -20.77 -10.87 13.30
C PRO A 177 -20.49 -10.28 14.69
N ALA A 178 -19.36 -10.62 15.32
CA ALA A 178 -18.94 -10.03 16.59
C ALA A 178 -18.54 -8.54 16.42
N THR A 179 -17.79 -8.21 15.36
CA THR A 179 -17.47 -6.82 15.01
C THR A 179 -18.73 -6.05 14.63
N TRP A 180 -19.63 -6.66 13.85
CA TRP A 180 -20.92 -6.05 13.51
C TRP A 180 -21.75 -5.70 14.75
N ALA A 181 -21.85 -6.63 15.71
CA ALA A 181 -22.56 -6.40 16.97
C ALA A 181 -21.91 -5.29 17.81
N LEU A 182 -20.58 -5.20 17.82
CA LEU A 182 -19.85 -4.17 18.55
C LEU A 182 -20.13 -2.75 18.02
N ASN A 183 -20.41 -2.61 16.73
CA ASN A 183 -20.63 -1.31 16.08
C ASN A 183 -22.10 -0.85 16.08
N GLN A 184 -23.02 -1.61 16.69
CA GLN A 184 -24.45 -1.31 16.69
C GLN A 184 -24.80 0.04 17.33
N GLU A 185 -24.06 0.45 18.36
CA GLU A 185 -24.28 1.76 19.00
C GLU A 185 -23.95 2.91 18.04
N VAL A 186 -22.85 2.79 17.27
CA VAL A 186 -22.50 3.76 16.21
C VAL A 186 -23.58 3.80 15.14
N PHE A 187 -24.10 2.65 14.73
CA PHE A 187 -25.17 2.57 13.73
C PHE A 187 -26.46 3.25 14.22
N ALA A 188 -26.81 3.04 15.50
CA ALA A 188 -27.99 3.66 16.10
C ALA A 188 -27.91 5.19 16.14
N GLU A 189 -26.72 5.76 16.39
CA GLU A 189 -26.51 7.22 16.38
C GLU A 189 -26.71 7.84 14.99
N VAL A 190 -26.23 7.16 13.94
CA VAL A 190 -26.33 7.65 12.55
C VAL A 190 -27.75 7.48 11.99
N ASN A 191 -28.46 6.42 12.39
CA ASN A 191 -29.83 6.11 11.95
C ASN A 191 -30.85 7.22 12.25
N VAL A 192 -30.58 8.10 13.22
CA VAL A 192 -31.46 9.25 13.54
C VAL A 192 -31.60 10.22 12.34
N VAL A 193 -30.65 10.22 11.39
CA VAL A 193 -30.62 11.14 10.24
C VAL A 193 -31.30 10.55 8.99
N MET A 194 -31.30 9.22 8.82
CA MET A 194 -31.67 8.52 7.56
C MET A 194 -33.17 8.20 7.39
N SER A 195 -34.00 8.47 8.39
CA SER A 195 -35.42 8.05 8.51
C SER A 195 -36.42 8.61 7.45
N LYS A 196 -36.01 9.10 6.26
CA LYS A 196 -36.94 9.82 5.36
C LYS A 196 -37.01 9.43 3.87
N THR A 197 -36.18 8.53 3.33
CA THR A 197 -36.05 8.51 1.84
C THR A 197 -36.07 7.18 1.09
N GLY A 198 -36.24 5.98 1.67
CA GLY A 198 -36.16 4.79 0.80
C GLY A 198 -36.74 3.46 1.28
N ASN A 199 -37.07 2.61 0.30
CA ASN A 199 -37.56 1.24 0.40
C ASN A 199 -36.46 0.20 0.71
N ASP A 200 -35.24 0.60 1.08
CA ASP A 200 -34.18 -0.36 1.40
C ASP A 200 -34.48 -0.99 2.78
N THR A 201 -34.63 -2.31 2.82
CA THR A 201 -35.14 -3.03 4.00
C THR A 201 -34.08 -3.30 5.08
N ASP A 202 -32.84 -2.90 4.84
CA ASP A 202 -31.70 -3.13 5.76
C ASP A 202 -31.16 -1.80 6.30
N SER A 203 -31.88 -1.25 7.28
CA SER A 203 -31.53 0.02 7.93
C SER A 203 -30.14 -0.01 8.57
N ASP A 204 -29.70 -1.16 9.07
CA ASP A 204 -28.42 -1.29 9.76
C ASP A 204 -27.26 -1.27 8.77
N LEU A 205 -27.43 -1.87 7.58
CA LEU A 205 -26.46 -1.76 6.49
C LEU A 205 -26.29 -0.31 6.03
N LEU A 206 -27.40 0.44 5.85
CA LEU A 206 -27.34 1.85 5.49
C LEU A 206 -26.67 2.70 6.58
N ALA A 207 -26.97 2.43 7.85
CA ALA A 207 -26.32 3.09 8.98
C ALA A 207 -24.81 2.86 9.02
N CYS A 208 -24.38 1.61 8.77
CA CYS A 208 -22.97 1.28 8.64
C CYS A 208 -22.30 2.05 7.49
N MET A 209 -22.95 2.11 6.32
CA MET A 209 -22.42 2.83 5.16
C MET A 209 -22.28 4.33 5.43
N GLU A 210 -23.28 4.94 6.08
CA GLU A 210 -23.23 6.36 6.44
C GLU A 210 -22.21 6.64 7.55
N ALA A 211 -22.04 5.71 8.51
CA ALA A 211 -20.98 5.80 9.50
C ALA A 211 -19.58 5.74 8.85
N LEU A 212 -19.36 4.83 7.89
CA LEU A 212 -18.13 4.77 7.10
C LEU A 212 -17.88 6.06 6.31
N LYS A 213 -18.92 6.62 5.67
CA LYS A 213 -18.84 7.88 4.93
C LYS A 213 -18.39 9.05 5.82
N GLY A 214 -18.70 9.01 7.11
CA GLY A 214 -18.27 9.99 8.10
C GLY A 214 -16.77 9.91 8.45
N LEU A 215 -16.08 8.83 8.11
CA LEU A 215 -14.63 8.69 8.30
C LEU A 215 -13.85 9.45 7.22
N PRO A 216 -12.64 9.96 7.52
CA PRO A 216 -11.75 10.44 6.49
C PRO A 216 -11.42 9.31 5.51
N THR A 217 -11.31 9.62 4.21
CA THR A 217 -10.98 8.58 3.23
C THR A 217 -9.58 8.01 3.47
N LEU A 218 -8.62 8.89 3.72
CA LEU A 218 -7.24 8.60 4.11
C LEU A 218 -6.93 9.33 5.42
N THR A 219 -6.14 8.71 6.30
CA THR A 219 -5.62 9.39 7.50
C THR A 219 -4.62 10.46 7.06
N ASP A 220 -4.82 11.69 7.54
CA ASP A 220 -4.04 12.89 7.17
C ASP A 220 -3.92 13.13 5.65
N GLY A 221 -4.88 12.61 4.87
CA GLY A 221 -4.95 12.78 3.42
C GLY A 221 -3.94 11.94 2.61
N VAL A 222 -3.13 11.09 3.25
CA VAL A 222 -2.10 10.30 2.55
C VAL A 222 -1.97 8.85 3.03
N TYR A 223 -2.33 8.53 4.28
CA TYR A 223 -2.17 7.18 4.82
C TYR A 223 -3.46 6.35 4.68
N ALA A 224 -3.32 5.13 4.15
CA ALA A 224 -4.37 4.13 4.04
C ALA A 224 -4.46 3.25 5.31
N ASP A 225 -4.01 3.78 6.44
CA ASP A 225 -4.10 3.18 7.78
C ASP A 225 -4.96 4.06 8.72
N GLY A 226 -4.86 3.83 10.03
CA GLY A 226 -5.59 4.61 11.04
C GLY A 226 -7.11 4.49 10.94
N ASN A 227 -7.86 5.44 11.52
CA ASN A 227 -9.32 5.45 11.49
C ASN A 227 -9.88 6.02 10.16
N SER A 228 -9.54 5.40 9.03
CA SER A 228 -9.91 5.83 7.67
C SER A 228 -10.77 4.82 6.91
N GLN A 229 -11.50 5.28 5.88
CA GLN A 229 -12.23 4.40 4.95
C GLN A 229 -11.28 3.46 4.21
N ALA A 230 -10.10 3.94 3.81
CA ALA A 230 -9.07 3.15 3.12
C ALA A 230 -8.63 1.93 3.94
N CYS A 231 -8.38 2.07 5.26
CA CYS A 231 -8.04 0.92 6.12
C CYS A 231 -9.15 -0.14 6.09
N ARG A 232 -10.42 0.29 6.15
CA ARG A 232 -11.57 -0.63 6.16
C ARG A 232 -11.80 -1.28 4.81
N ALA A 233 -11.65 -0.56 3.70
CA ALA A 233 -11.76 -1.12 2.35
C ALA A 233 -10.71 -2.21 2.12
N LEU A 234 -9.45 -1.92 2.49
CA LEU A 234 -8.35 -2.88 2.41
C LEU A 234 -8.62 -4.11 3.29
N HIS A 235 -8.96 -3.91 4.57
CA HIS A 235 -9.15 -5.02 5.49
C HIS A 235 -10.46 -5.79 5.30
N ALA A 236 -11.47 -5.22 4.63
CA ALA A 236 -12.69 -5.94 4.28
C ALA A 236 -12.42 -7.06 3.27
N GLN A 237 -11.44 -6.88 2.36
CA GLN A 237 -11.00 -7.95 1.48
C GLN A 237 -10.49 -9.16 2.30
N PHE A 238 -9.64 -8.89 3.30
CA PHE A 238 -9.06 -9.96 4.12
C PHE A 238 -10.06 -10.58 5.08
N ALA A 239 -10.90 -9.75 5.70
CA ALA A 239 -11.93 -10.20 6.63
C ALA A 239 -12.98 -11.10 5.95
N GLY A 240 -13.13 -11.00 4.63
CA GLY A 240 -13.99 -11.88 3.84
C GLY A 240 -13.58 -13.35 3.89
N THR A 241 -12.29 -13.65 4.08
CA THR A 241 -11.73 -15.02 4.04
C THR A 241 -10.96 -15.40 5.31
N ASN A 242 -10.48 -14.42 6.08
CA ASN A 242 -9.73 -14.61 7.32
C ASN A 242 -10.29 -13.72 8.45
N ASN A 243 -10.91 -14.34 9.45
CA ASN A 243 -11.54 -13.63 10.56
C ASN A 243 -10.54 -12.90 11.49
N HIS A 244 -9.23 -13.12 11.36
CA HIS A 244 -8.23 -12.37 12.10
C HIS A 244 -8.24 -10.88 11.75
N HIS A 245 -8.76 -10.52 10.58
CA HIS A 245 -8.93 -9.12 10.16
C HIS A 245 -10.24 -8.48 10.60
N CYS A 246 -11.13 -9.22 11.27
CA CYS A 246 -12.44 -8.68 11.68
C CYS A 246 -12.32 -7.46 12.62
N ALA A 247 -11.27 -7.37 13.44
CA ALA A 247 -11.05 -6.20 14.29
C ALA A 247 -10.72 -4.93 13.46
N HIS A 248 -10.13 -5.11 12.29
CA HIS A 248 -9.62 -4.01 11.45
C HIS A 248 -10.72 -3.32 10.63
N VAL A 249 -11.84 -3.99 10.39
CA VAL A 249 -13.01 -3.37 9.73
C VAL A 249 -13.89 -2.58 10.72
N SER A 250 -13.64 -2.70 12.03
CA SER A 250 -14.43 -2.03 13.08
C SER A 250 -14.34 -0.49 12.98
N LEU A 251 -15.46 0.19 13.27
CA LEU A 251 -15.51 1.66 13.37
C LEU A 251 -15.14 2.15 14.78
N VAL A 252 -15.15 1.25 15.75
CA VAL A 252 -14.72 1.49 17.13
C VAL A 252 -13.48 0.66 17.47
N PRO A 253 -12.65 1.07 18.44
CA PRO A 253 -11.49 0.31 18.87
C PRO A 253 -11.85 -1.14 19.26
N GLN A 254 -11.20 -2.10 18.61
CA GLN A 254 -11.38 -3.53 18.86
C GLN A 254 -10.00 -4.20 18.84
N PRO A 255 -9.65 -5.03 19.83
CA PRO A 255 -8.42 -5.80 19.79
C PRO A 255 -8.51 -6.91 18.74
N ASP A 256 -7.42 -7.11 17.99
CA ASP A 256 -7.21 -8.28 17.13
C ASP A 256 -6.97 -9.56 17.98
N PRO A 257 -6.84 -10.75 17.38
CA PRO A 257 -6.58 -11.99 18.13
C PRO A 257 -5.31 -11.97 19.00
N ASN A 258 -4.37 -11.07 18.72
CA ASN A 258 -3.15 -10.86 19.50
C ASN A 258 -3.32 -9.80 20.60
N GLY A 259 -4.52 -9.25 20.77
CA GLY A 259 -4.83 -8.23 21.76
C GLY A 259 -4.42 -6.82 21.35
N VAL A 260 -4.02 -6.60 20.09
CA VAL A 260 -3.55 -5.31 19.59
C VAL A 260 -4.69 -4.57 18.89
N ILE A 261 -4.88 -3.29 19.22
CA ILE A 261 -5.84 -2.43 18.51
C ILE A 261 -5.12 -1.82 17.31
N LYS A 262 -5.59 -2.12 16.10
CA LYS A 262 -5.05 -1.62 14.81
C LYS A 262 -6.15 -0.87 14.03
N CYS A 263 -5.77 -0.13 12.97
CA CYS A 263 -6.69 0.72 12.18
C CYS A 263 -7.46 1.78 13.02
N GLN A 264 -6.86 2.28 14.10
CA GLN A 264 -7.44 3.39 14.88
C GLN A 264 -6.49 4.59 14.90
N GLU A 265 -5.20 4.33 15.04
CA GLU A 265 -4.13 5.32 14.93
C GLU A 265 -3.24 4.96 13.75
N SER A 266 -2.79 5.98 13.01
CA SER A 266 -1.79 5.79 11.95
C SER A 266 -0.42 5.57 12.56
N LYS A 267 0.42 4.79 11.87
CA LYS A 267 1.83 4.64 12.25
C LYS A 267 2.72 5.73 11.69
N HIS A 268 2.21 6.55 10.75
CA HIS A 268 2.96 7.63 10.09
C HIS A 268 4.33 7.19 9.59
N ILE A 269 4.39 6.02 8.94
CA ILE A 269 5.65 5.51 8.41
C ILE A 269 6.07 6.41 7.24
N GLU A 270 7.28 6.95 7.29
CA GLU A 270 7.75 7.89 6.28
C GLU A 270 8.44 7.15 5.13
N VAL A 271 8.32 7.69 3.92
CA VAL A 271 9.03 7.13 2.74
C VAL A 271 10.54 7.12 2.97
N SER A 272 11.06 8.16 3.65
CA SER A 272 12.48 8.25 4.00
C SER A 272 12.98 7.19 4.98
N ASP A 273 12.09 6.45 5.63
CA ASP A 273 12.48 5.35 6.53
C ASP A 273 13.02 4.13 5.76
N TYR A 274 12.67 4.02 4.47
CA TYR A 274 13.02 2.87 3.62
C TYR A 274 13.76 3.22 2.34
N PHE A 275 13.62 4.46 1.87
CA PHE A 275 14.25 4.92 0.63
C PHE A 275 15.31 5.98 0.93
N THR A 276 16.50 5.76 0.37
CA THR A 276 17.58 6.74 0.43
C THR A 276 17.30 7.90 -0.53
N GLU A 277 17.99 9.01 -0.34
CA GLU A 277 17.94 10.14 -1.27
C GLU A 277 18.29 9.72 -2.71
N GLU A 278 19.25 8.80 -2.89
CA GLU A 278 19.60 8.27 -4.22
C GLU A 278 18.43 7.49 -4.85
N ASP A 279 17.68 6.72 -4.05
CA ASP A 279 16.52 5.98 -4.53
C ASP A 279 15.44 6.91 -5.07
N LEU A 280 15.17 7.98 -4.34
CA LEU A 280 14.17 8.98 -4.71
C LEU A 280 14.60 9.78 -5.95
N GLN A 281 15.89 10.10 -6.08
CA GLN A 281 16.43 10.75 -7.29
C GLN A 281 16.32 9.85 -8.52
N LYS A 282 16.62 8.55 -8.38
CA LYS A 282 16.50 7.57 -9.46
C LYS A 282 15.04 7.34 -9.84
N TYR A 283 14.15 7.32 -8.87
CA TYR A 283 12.71 7.28 -9.09
C TYR A 283 12.23 8.50 -9.89
N ASP A 284 12.57 9.72 -9.47
CA ASP A 284 12.18 10.95 -10.19
C ASP A 284 12.68 10.96 -11.64
N ALA A 285 13.94 10.57 -11.85
CA ALA A 285 14.51 10.42 -13.20
C ALA A 285 13.74 9.39 -14.06
N TYR A 286 13.31 8.29 -13.45
CA TYR A 286 12.53 7.25 -14.13
C TYR A 286 11.11 7.72 -14.46
N VAL A 287 10.45 8.47 -13.56
CA VAL A 287 9.16 9.13 -13.83
C VAL A 287 9.31 10.10 -15.01
N GLN A 288 10.36 10.93 -15.00
CA GLN A 288 10.63 11.89 -16.07
C GLN A 288 10.86 11.19 -17.43
N ALA A 289 11.55 10.06 -17.44
CA ALA A 289 11.75 9.24 -18.63
C ALA A 289 10.46 8.52 -19.11
N SER A 290 9.46 8.38 -18.24
CA SER A 290 8.22 7.64 -18.47
C SER A 290 6.99 8.52 -18.74
N THR A 291 7.19 9.79 -19.13
CA THR A 291 6.12 10.78 -19.37
C THR A 291 5.10 10.40 -20.44
N ASN A 292 5.45 9.46 -21.34
CA ASN A 292 4.49 8.89 -22.27
C ASN A 292 3.43 7.99 -21.58
N ARG A 293 3.71 7.48 -20.37
CA ARG A 293 2.84 6.57 -19.60
C ARG A 293 2.18 7.25 -18.41
N VAL A 294 2.94 8.07 -17.68
CA VAL A 294 2.51 8.77 -16.46
C VAL A 294 2.67 10.28 -16.60
N ASP A 295 2.03 11.05 -15.72
CA ASP A 295 2.22 12.49 -15.67
C ASP A 295 3.37 12.87 -14.72
N TYR A 296 4.17 13.87 -15.08
CA TYR A 296 5.27 14.37 -14.27
C TYR A 296 4.86 15.67 -13.57
N PRO A 297 5.19 15.88 -12.28
CA PRO A 297 6.00 15.02 -11.41
C PRO A 297 5.19 13.99 -10.60
N SER A 298 3.88 13.82 -10.87
CA SER A 298 3.02 12.97 -10.03
C SER A 298 3.37 11.48 -10.07
N GLY A 299 4.07 11.00 -11.11
CA GLY A 299 4.36 9.58 -11.27
C GLY A 299 3.10 8.75 -11.54
N PHE A 300 2.01 9.41 -11.94
CA PHE A 300 0.68 8.83 -12.00
C PHE A 300 -0.14 9.45 -13.14
N ARG A 301 -0.99 8.66 -13.80
CA ARG A 301 -2.00 9.11 -14.76
C ARG A 301 -3.29 8.32 -14.61
N LEU A 302 -4.42 9.01 -14.42
CA LEU A 302 -5.76 8.46 -14.60
C LEU A 302 -6.05 8.33 -16.09
N VAL A 303 -6.27 7.12 -16.59
CA VAL A 303 -6.47 6.85 -18.02
C VAL A 303 -7.95 6.82 -18.38
N SER A 304 -8.77 6.21 -17.53
CA SER A 304 -10.22 6.17 -17.67
C SER A 304 -10.86 6.06 -16.29
N LEU A 305 -12.08 6.57 -16.18
CA LEU A 305 -12.91 6.43 -14.99
C LEU A 305 -14.32 6.13 -15.45
N GLU A 306 -14.98 5.18 -14.80
CA GLU A 306 -16.40 4.92 -15.02
C GLU A 306 -17.19 6.21 -14.75
N ASP A 307 -18.07 6.57 -15.68
CA ASP A 307 -19.03 7.64 -15.46
C ASP A 307 -19.83 7.27 -14.21
N GLY A 308 -19.84 8.15 -13.22
CA GLY A 308 -20.72 7.93 -12.08
C GLY A 308 -22.15 7.87 -12.60
N ASP A 309 -22.94 6.92 -12.14
CA ASP A 309 -24.40 6.96 -12.32
C ASP A 309 -24.90 8.22 -11.60
N ASP A 310 -24.84 9.34 -12.32
CA ASP A 310 -25.19 10.68 -11.89
C ASP A 310 -26.70 10.73 -11.73
N SER A 311 -27.19 10.10 -10.66
CA SER A 311 -28.49 10.36 -10.09
C SER A 311 -28.45 11.72 -9.38
N SER A 312 -28.33 12.77 -10.19
CA SER A 312 -28.93 14.11 -9.99
C SER A 312 -28.58 14.97 -8.77
N ASP A 313 -27.62 14.62 -7.91
CA ASP A 313 -27.21 15.50 -6.79
C ASP A 313 -25.84 16.17 -7.01
N GLY A 314 -25.76 16.99 -8.06
CA GLY A 314 -25.18 18.34 -8.02
C GLY A 314 -23.73 18.58 -7.54
N LEU A 315 -22.89 17.57 -7.33
CA LEU A 315 -21.47 17.75 -7.06
C LEU A 315 -20.71 17.75 -8.40
N GLN A 316 -20.64 18.91 -9.04
CA GLN A 316 -19.69 19.14 -10.12
C GLN A 316 -18.30 18.81 -9.59
N ALA A 317 -17.73 17.70 -10.08
CA ALA A 317 -16.30 17.45 -10.01
C ALA A 317 -15.63 18.57 -10.82
N SER A 318 -15.36 19.70 -10.16
CA SER A 318 -14.48 20.70 -10.73
C SER A 318 -13.14 20.01 -10.94
N SER A 319 -12.71 19.94 -12.20
CA SER A 319 -11.42 19.48 -12.66
C SER A 319 -10.24 20.34 -12.16
N ALA A 320 -10.37 20.91 -10.96
CA ALA A 320 -9.31 21.56 -10.22
C ALA A 320 -8.49 20.50 -9.47
N PHE A 321 -7.90 19.56 -10.20
CA PHE A 321 -6.55 19.13 -9.82
C PHE A 321 -5.66 20.33 -10.08
N VAL A 322 -5.57 21.23 -9.10
CA VAL A 322 -4.57 22.28 -9.10
C VAL A 322 -3.25 21.54 -8.92
N ALA A 323 -2.57 21.26 -10.04
CA ALA A 323 -1.14 21.02 -9.99
C ALA A 323 -0.56 22.14 -9.12
N PRO A 324 0.19 21.83 -8.03
CA PRO A 324 0.77 22.86 -7.19
C PRO A 324 1.53 23.80 -8.11
N SER A 325 1.06 25.06 -8.16
CA SER A 325 1.64 26.06 -9.05
C SER A 325 3.16 26.09 -8.83
N LEU A 326 3.93 26.14 -9.91
CA LEU A 326 5.39 26.23 -9.96
C LEU A 326 5.98 27.49 -9.30
N SER A 327 5.34 28.07 -8.29
CA SER A 327 5.76 29.29 -7.61
C SER A 327 6.79 29.06 -6.50
N TYR A 328 7.16 27.81 -6.18
CA TYR A 328 8.21 27.53 -5.19
C TYR A 328 9.65 27.67 -5.72
N TRP A 329 9.85 27.79 -7.03
CA TRP A 329 11.18 27.90 -7.63
C TRP A 329 11.74 29.33 -7.68
N SER A 330 10.92 30.38 -7.50
CA SER A 330 11.40 31.77 -7.56
C SER A 330 12.03 32.28 -6.25
N TRP A 331 11.85 31.56 -5.14
CA TRP A 331 12.44 31.91 -3.84
C TRP A 331 13.89 31.40 -3.73
N PHE A 332 14.18 30.22 -4.30
CA PHE A 332 15.48 29.57 -4.19
C PHE A 332 16.61 30.28 -4.97
N TRP A 333 16.27 31.02 -6.03
CA TRP A 333 17.26 31.78 -6.82
C TRP A 333 17.58 33.18 -6.26
N ASN A 334 16.78 33.72 -5.34
CA ASN A 334 16.92 35.11 -4.89
C ASN A 334 17.66 35.28 -3.55
N HIS A 335 18.01 34.19 -2.84
CA HIS A 335 18.51 34.29 -1.46
C HIS A 335 19.84 33.57 -1.18
N CYS A 336 20.62 33.20 -2.20
CA CYS A 336 21.94 32.60 -2.02
C CYS A 336 23.03 33.30 -2.87
N PRO A 337 23.67 34.38 -2.37
CA PRO A 337 24.59 35.19 -3.18
C PRO A 337 26.02 34.62 -3.31
N CYS A 338 26.25 33.32 -3.10
CA CYS A 338 27.61 32.74 -3.08
C CYS A 338 27.99 31.87 -4.28
N LEU A 339 27.19 31.82 -5.35
CA LEU A 339 27.50 30.99 -6.53
C LEU A 339 27.51 31.75 -7.86
N ILE A 340 27.95 33.03 -7.83
CA ILE A 340 28.28 33.82 -9.02
C ILE A 340 29.72 34.32 -8.87
N ALA A 341 30.69 33.39 -8.89
CA ALA A 341 32.11 33.73 -8.93
C ALA A 341 33.00 32.66 -9.60
N LEU A 342 32.43 31.65 -10.27
CA LEU A 342 33.20 30.54 -10.85
C LEU A 342 32.98 30.32 -12.35
N LEU A 343 32.23 31.19 -13.03
CA LEU A 343 32.00 31.11 -14.49
C LEU A 343 32.31 32.42 -15.24
N ALA A 344 33.18 33.27 -14.67
CA ALA A 344 33.66 34.50 -15.32
C ALA A 344 35.19 34.59 -15.30
N GLY A 345 35.87 33.48 -15.58
CA GLY A 345 37.33 33.45 -15.49
C GLY A 345 38.00 32.29 -16.23
N LEU A 346 37.66 32.07 -17.50
CA LEU A 346 38.58 31.45 -18.46
C LEU A 346 38.29 32.03 -19.86
N ALA A 347 39.22 32.88 -20.29
CA ALA A 347 39.54 33.13 -21.69
C ALA A 347 40.35 31.95 -22.26
#